data_AF-A0A7J9FJM4-F1
#
_entry.id   AF-A0A7J9FJM4-F1
#
_cell.length_a   1.000
_cell.length_b   1.000
_cell.length_c   1.000
_cell.angle_alpha   90.00
_cell.angle_beta   90.00
_cell.angle_gamma   90.00
#
_symmetry.space_group_name_H-M   'P 1'
#
loop_
_entity.id
_entity.type
_entity.pdbx_description
1 polymer ?
#
loop_
_entity_poly.entity_id
_entity_poly.type
_entity_poly.pdbx_seq_one_letter_code
_entity_poly.pdbx_strand_id
1 'polypeptide(L)'
;MKVLTINPTTTPEYSWWWGKRINDNIPISSQEDARPIEKHPQVVSSELEIIKQDFKKRSSELRNKIEQLEEEKMRLGLDVDIHKLEAEKLRQGKNNAGEDLDSLKMDYKKLRLSIRTTGLGKTSEQWRQEIKEEKTKADQWEKKFQDARA
;
A
#
# COMPACT_ATOMS: atom_id res chain seq x y z
N MET A 1 -9.24 -67.94 -35.56
CA MET A 1 -8.65 -66.58 -35.49
C MET A 1 -7.29 -66.62 -36.17
N LYS A 2 -7.04 -65.71 -37.12
CA LYS A 2 -5.80 -65.63 -37.88
C LYS A 2 -4.73 -64.94 -37.01
N VAL A 3 -3.56 -65.55 -36.86
CA VAL A 3 -2.38 -64.89 -36.27
C VAL A 3 -1.42 -64.58 -37.41
N LEU A 4 -1.06 -63.31 -37.52
CA LEU A 4 -0.19 -62.72 -38.53
C LEU A 4 1.25 -63.18 -38.32
N THR A 5 1.84 -63.82 -39.34
CA THR A 5 3.27 -64.08 -39.40
C THR A 5 3.98 -62.79 -39.84
N ILE A 6 4.58 -62.08 -38.88
CA ILE A 6 5.42 -60.92 -39.14
C ILE A 6 6.82 -61.46 -39.46
N ASN A 7 7.19 -61.44 -40.74
CA ASN A 7 8.57 -61.70 -41.15
C ASN A 7 9.47 -60.55 -40.65
N PRO A 8 10.62 -60.81 -40.01
CA PRO A 8 11.55 -59.75 -39.66
C PRO A 8 12.19 -59.20 -40.95
N THR A 9 11.74 -58.02 -41.37
CA THR A 9 12.40 -57.17 -42.37
C THR A 9 13.65 -56.57 -41.75
N THR A 10 14.67 -57.38 -41.50
CA THR A 10 16.02 -56.87 -41.18
C THR A 10 16.90 -57.15 -42.39
N THR A 11 17.19 -56.11 -43.15
CA THR A 11 18.02 -56.14 -44.34
C THR A 11 19.41 -56.71 -44.00
N PRO A 12 19.95 -57.66 -44.79
CA PRO A 12 21.24 -58.32 -44.51
C PRO A 12 22.44 -57.36 -44.43
N GLU A 13 22.28 -56.13 -44.91
CA GLU A 13 23.26 -55.05 -44.80
C GLU A 13 23.45 -54.57 -43.35
N TYR A 14 22.41 -54.61 -42.52
CA TYR A 14 22.47 -54.17 -41.12
C TYR A 14 23.28 -55.13 -40.25
N SER A 15 23.14 -56.44 -40.46
CA SER A 15 23.93 -57.47 -39.74
C SER A 15 25.40 -57.43 -40.16
N TRP A 16 25.71 -57.13 -41.42
CA TRP A 16 27.08 -56.94 -41.88
C TRP A 16 27.71 -55.65 -41.31
N TRP A 17 26.92 -54.58 -41.18
CA TRP A 17 27.34 -53.34 -40.51
C TRP A 17 27.62 -53.53 -39.01
N TRP A 18 26.84 -54.37 -38.33
CA TRP A 18 27.07 -54.73 -36.93
C TRP A 18 28.32 -55.58 -36.70
N GLY A 19 28.58 -56.58 -37.55
CA GLY A 19 29.75 -57.47 -37.40
C GLY A 19 31.09 -56.76 -37.60
N LYS A 20 31.11 -55.59 -38.24
CA LYS A 20 32.32 -54.82 -38.52
C LYS A 20 32.73 -53.88 -37.37
N ARG A 21 31.86 -53.64 -36.38
CA ARG A 21 32.23 -52.94 -35.14
C ARG A 21 32.80 -53.94 -34.15
N ILE A 22 34.10 -54.23 -34.28
CA ILE A 22 34.90 -54.67 -33.14
C ILE A 22 34.75 -53.57 -32.08
N ASN A 23 34.08 -53.91 -30.98
CA ASN A 23 33.84 -53.00 -29.88
C ASN A 23 35.16 -52.85 -29.10
N ASP A 24 35.90 -51.78 -29.38
CA ASP A 24 37.16 -51.44 -28.66
C ASP A 24 36.94 -51.11 -27.17
N ASN A 25 35.70 -51.21 -26.66
CA ASN A 25 35.35 -50.93 -25.27
C ASN A 25 35.40 -52.15 -24.34
N ILE A 26 35.94 -53.29 -24.78
CA ILE A 26 36.32 -54.37 -23.87
C ILE A 26 37.84 -54.44 -23.85
N PRO A 27 38.51 -53.98 -22.77
CA PRO A 27 39.91 -54.31 -22.58
C PRO A 27 39.98 -55.83 -22.48
N ILE A 28 40.62 -56.46 -23.48
CA ILE A 28 41.11 -57.83 -23.32
C ILE A 28 42.07 -57.76 -22.14
N SER A 29 41.65 -58.29 -20.98
CA SER A 29 42.55 -58.47 -19.85
C SER A 29 43.50 -59.61 -20.21
N SER A 30 44.57 -59.28 -20.95
CA SER A 30 45.75 -60.12 -20.99
C SER A 30 46.32 -60.15 -19.58
N GLN A 31 46.03 -61.25 -18.92
CA GLN A 31 46.66 -61.71 -17.70
C GLN A 31 48.18 -61.75 -17.91
N GLU A 32 48.91 -60.73 -17.46
CA GLU A 32 50.21 -60.82 -16.79
C GLU A 32 50.77 -59.41 -16.49
N ASP A 33 51.19 -59.25 -15.24
CA ASP A 33 52.14 -58.28 -14.68
C ASP A 33 51.72 -56.87 -14.18
N ALA A 34 51.95 -56.72 -12.87
CA ALA A 34 52.45 -55.55 -12.15
C ALA A 34 51.48 -54.52 -11.50
N ARG A 35 51.19 -54.79 -10.21
CA ARG A 35 50.92 -53.89 -9.05
C ARG A 35 49.75 -52.88 -9.13
N PRO A 36 48.86 -52.82 -8.10
CA PRO A 36 47.86 -51.76 -8.02
C PRO A 36 48.53 -50.46 -7.55
N ILE A 37 48.71 -49.51 -8.47
CA ILE A 37 48.93 -48.11 -8.11
C ILE A 37 47.60 -47.59 -7.56
N GLU A 38 47.43 -47.61 -6.24
CA GLU A 38 46.43 -46.81 -5.53
C GLU A 38 46.79 -45.32 -5.68
N LYS A 39 46.63 -44.78 -6.88
CA LYS A 39 46.39 -43.35 -7.05
C LYS A 39 44.91 -43.18 -6.75
N HIS A 40 44.58 -42.74 -5.53
CA HIS A 40 43.29 -42.11 -5.29
C HIS A 40 43.09 -41.07 -6.40
N PRO A 41 42.10 -41.22 -7.30
CA PRO A 41 41.83 -40.16 -8.26
C PRO A 41 41.44 -38.94 -7.42
N GLN A 42 42.30 -37.92 -7.47
CA GLN A 42 41.98 -36.62 -6.93
C GLN A 42 40.66 -36.22 -7.58
N VAL A 43 39.63 -36.02 -6.76
CA VAL A 43 38.26 -35.72 -7.22
C VAL A 43 38.29 -34.32 -7.84
N VAL A 44 38.76 -34.23 -9.07
CA VAL A 44 38.67 -33.04 -9.89
C VAL A 44 37.21 -32.99 -10.33
N SER A 45 36.46 -32.07 -9.74
CA SER A 45 35.09 -31.78 -10.14
C SER A 45 35.06 -31.47 -11.63
N SER A 46 34.22 -32.18 -12.38
CA SER A 46 34.01 -31.91 -13.79
C SER A 46 33.43 -30.51 -13.98
N GLU A 47 33.64 -29.91 -15.15
CA GLU A 47 33.08 -28.59 -15.49
C GLU A 47 31.56 -28.52 -15.27
N LEU A 48 30.85 -29.63 -15.49
CA LEU A 48 29.41 -29.75 -15.25
C LEU A 48 29.06 -29.70 -13.75
N GLU A 49 29.86 -30.32 -12.89
CA GLU A 49 29.63 -30.29 -11.43
C GLU A 49 29.79 -28.86 -10.89
N ILE A 50 30.77 -28.11 -11.42
CA ILE A 50 31.00 -26.70 -11.09
C ILE A 50 29.82 -25.84 -11.54
N ILE A 51 29.37 -25.99 -12.80
CA ILE A 51 28.23 -25.24 -13.34
C ILE A 51 26.95 -25.52 -12.53
N LYS A 52 26.73 -26.77 -12.14
CA LYS A 52 25.57 -27.16 -11.33
C LYS A 52 25.59 -26.53 -9.94
N GLN A 53 26.76 -26.48 -9.30
CA GLN A 53 26.92 -25.85 -7.99
C GLN A 53 26.70 -24.34 -8.07
N ASP A 54 27.24 -23.67 -9.09
CA ASP A 54 27.02 -22.24 -9.35
C ASP A 54 25.55 -21.90 -9.60
N PHE A 55 24.86 -22.72 -10.38
CA PHE A 55 23.43 -22.55 -10.62
C PHE A 55 22.62 -22.67 -9.31
N LYS A 56 22.96 -23.65 -8.47
CA LYS A 56 22.32 -23.84 -7.16
C LYS A 56 22.57 -22.63 -6.24
N LYS A 57 23.79 -22.10 -6.23
CA LYS A 57 24.14 -20.90 -5.47
C LYS A 57 23.33 -19.68 -5.92
N ARG A 58 23.34 -19.37 -7.23
CA ARG A 58 22.57 -18.25 -7.79
C ARG A 58 21.08 -18.37 -7.53
N SER A 59 20.54 -19.59 -7.64
CA SER A 59 19.13 -19.87 -7.38
C SER A 59 18.77 -19.62 -5.91
N SER A 60 19.66 -19.93 -4.96
CA SER A 60 19.47 -19.62 -3.53
C SER A 60 19.53 -18.12 -3.26
N GLU A 61 20.47 -17.41 -3.87
CA GLU A 61 20.59 -15.95 -3.75
C GLU A 61 19.33 -15.24 -4.27
N LEU A 62 18.81 -15.69 -5.42
CA LEU A 62 17.57 -15.16 -5.98
C LEU A 62 16.37 -15.42 -5.06
N ARG A 63 16.28 -16.62 -4.46
CA ARG A 63 15.21 -16.94 -3.51
C ARG A 63 15.25 -16.01 -2.30
N ASN A 64 16.42 -15.80 -1.71
CA ASN A 64 16.58 -14.89 -0.57
C ASN A 64 16.20 -13.45 -0.95
N LYS A 65 16.54 -13.00 -2.16
CA LYS A 65 16.16 -11.67 -2.64
C LYS A 65 14.67 -11.51 -2.88
N ILE A 66 13.98 -12.57 -3.36
CA ILE A 66 12.52 -12.58 -3.48
C ILE A 66 11.87 -12.45 -2.10
N GLU A 67 12.32 -13.22 -1.12
CA GLU A 67 11.80 -13.17 0.25
C GLU A 67 11.97 -11.78 0.89
N GLN A 68 13.14 -11.15 0.72
CA GLN A 68 13.38 -9.78 1.17
C GLN A 68 12.44 -8.76 0.52
N LEU A 69 12.22 -8.88 -0.79
CA LEU A 69 11.31 -7.99 -1.52
C LEU A 69 9.85 -8.20 -1.12
N GLU A 70 9.44 -9.44 -0.82
CA GLU A 70 8.10 -9.73 -0.30
C GLU A 70 7.90 -9.10 1.08
N GLU A 71 8.88 -9.18 1.98
CA GLU A 71 8.83 -8.53 3.28
C GLU A 71 8.78 -6.99 3.15
N GLU A 72 9.63 -6.40 2.31
CA GLU A 72 9.64 -4.96 2.06
C GLU A 72 8.30 -4.48 1.48
N LYS A 73 7.73 -5.22 0.53
CA LYS A 73 6.41 -4.95 -0.04
C LYS A 73 5.32 -4.96 1.03
N MET A 74 5.36 -5.93 1.95
CA MET A 74 4.40 -6.01 3.05
C MET A 74 4.52 -4.80 3.99
N ARG A 75 5.75 -4.41 4.35
CA ARG A 75 6.00 -3.22 5.19
C ARG A 75 5.51 -1.93 4.53
N LEU A 76 5.84 -1.73 3.26
CA LEU A 76 5.40 -0.56 2.50
C LEU A 76 3.87 -0.53 2.33
N GLY A 77 3.23 -1.69 2.15
CA GLY A 77 1.77 -1.79 2.12
C GLY A 77 1.13 -1.26 3.41
N LEU A 78 1.67 -1.64 4.57
CA LEU A 78 1.21 -1.13 5.87
C LEU A 78 1.41 0.38 6.01
N ASP A 79 2.57 0.90 5.62
CA ASP A 79 2.84 2.34 5.69
C ASP A 79 1.87 3.16 4.81
N VAL A 80 1.54 2.65 3.61
CA VAL A 80 0.54 3.27 2.72
C VAL A 80 -0.84 3.31 3.38
N ASP A 81 -1.27 2.21 4.00
CA ASP A 81 -2.56 2.15 4.69
C ASP A 81 -2.61 3.10 5.90
N ILE A 82 -1.52 3.18 6.67
CA ILE A 82 -1.38 4.14 7.79
C ILE A 82 -1.52 5.58 7.29
N HIS A 83 -0.76 5.95 6.26
CA HIS A 83 -0.83 7.30 5.70
C HIS A 83 -2.21 7.63 5.12
N LYS A 84 -2.88 6.66 4.51
CA LYS A 84 -4.24 6.82 4.01
C LYS A 84 -5.23 7.11 5.14
N LEU A 85 -5.16 6.35 6.23
CA LEU A 85 -6.00 6.55 7.42
C LEU A 85 -5.74 7.91 8.08
N GLU A 86 -4.48 8.32 8.18
CA GLU A 86 -4.10 9.63 8.75
C GLU A 86 -4.64 10.79 7.89
N ALA A 87 -4.51 10.70 6.56
CA ALA A 87 -5.03 11.69 5.63
C ALA A 87 -6.56 11.81 5.68
N GLU A 88 -7.26 10.69 5.83
CA GLU A 88 -8.72 10.66 5.99
C GLU A 88 -9.17 11.34 7.28
N LYS A 89 -8.52 11.01 8.41
CA LYS A 89 -8.78 11.67 9.71
C LYS A 89 -8.57 13.18 9.64
N LEU A 90 -7.50 13.62 8.98
CA LEU A 90 -7.23 15.05 8.78
C LEU A 90 -8.30 15.73 7.91
N ARG A 91 -8.76 15.08 6.83
CA ARG A 91 -9.89 15.59 6.02
C ARG A 91 -11.16 15.73 6.85
N GLN A 92 -11.49 14.72 7.65
CA GLN A 92 -12.69 14.76 8.48
C GLN A 92 -12.62 15.88 9.52
N GLY A 93 -11.49 16.02 10.21
CA GLY A 93 -11.29 17.10 11.18
C GLY A 93 -11.40 18.49 10.54
N LYS A 94 -10.85 18.67 9.34
CA LYS A 94 -10.96 19.93 8.58
C LYS A 94 -12.40 20.24 8.19
N ASN A 95 -13.16 19.24 7.74
CA ASN A 95 -14.56 19.43 7.35
C ASN A 95 -15.41 19.82 8.56
N ASN A 96 -15.29 19.11 9.68
CA ASN A 96 -16.02 19.42 10.92
C ASN A 96 -15.72 20.85 11.40
N ALA A 97 -14.43 21.23 11.44
CA ALA A 97 -14.04 22.59 11.82
C ALA A 97 -14.59 23.67 10.86
N GLY A 98 -14.74 23.32 9.58
CA GLY A 98 -15.38 24.19 8.58
C GLY A 98 -16.87 24.39 8.85
N GLU A 99 -17.59 23.30 9.12
CA GLU A 99 -19.01 23.33 9.48
C GLU A 99 -19.26 24.13 10.77
N ASP A 100 -18.44 23.92 11.79
CA ASP A 100 -18.50 24.67 13.06
C ASP A 100 -18.27 26.17 12.83
N LEU A 101 -17.29 26.53 12.00
CA LEU A 101 -17.00 27.93 11.66
C LEU A 101 -18.17 28.58 10.92
N ASP A 102 -18.77 27.88 9.96
CA ASP A 102 -19.92 28.40 9.20
C ASP A 102 -21.16 28.54 10.10
N SER A 103 -21.40 27.59 11.00
CA SER A 103 -22.44 27.68 12.02
C SER A 103 -22.25 28.90 12.92
N LEU A 104 -21.05 29.05 13.50
CA LEU A 104 -20.70 30.19 14.35
C LEU A 104 -20.86 31.53 13.61
N LYS A 105 -20.47 31.58 12.34
CA LYS A 105 -20.64 32.76 11.49
C LYS A 105 -22.12 33.10 11.25
N MET A 106 -22.99 32.09 11.09
CA MET A 106 -24.44 32.31 11.00
C MET A 106 -25.01 32.83 12.32
N ASP A 107 -24.64 32.23 13.44
CA ASP A 107 -25.10 32.64 14.77
C ASP A 107 -24.67 34.07 15.10
N TYR A 108 -23.42 34.41 14.80
CA TYR A 108 -22.92 35.78 14.97
C TYR A 108 -23.71 36.79 14.13
N LYS A 109 -23.97 36.47 12.86
CA LYS A 109 -24.80 37.34 11.99
C LYS A 109 -26.20 37.52 12.56
N LYS A 110 -26.81 36.46 13.04
CA LYS A 110 -28.14 36.48 13.67
C LYS A 110 -28.14 37.35 14.93
N LEU A 111 -27.18 37.16 15.82
CA LEU A 111 -27.00 37.97 17.03
C LEU A 111 -26.85 39.45 16.69
N ARG A 112 -25.99 39.79 15.73
CA ARG A 112 -25.78 41.18 15.30
C ARG A 112 -27.06 41.81 14.74
N LEU A 113 -27.86 41.06 13.98
CA LEU A 113 -29.15 41.52 13.50
C LEU A 113 -30.12 41.73 14.68
N SER A 114 -30.20 40.79 15.62
CA SER A 114 -31.04 40.93 16.82
C SER A 114 -30.69 42.17 17.63
N ILE A 115 -29.41 42.46 17.88
CA ILE A 115 -28.96 43.67 18.60
C ILE A 115 -29.41 44.96 17.91
N ARG A 116 -29.40 44.98 16.56
CA ARG A 116 -29.89 46.12 15.78
C ARG A 116 -31.39 46.29 15.89
N THR A 117 -32.16 45.20 15.85
CA THR A 117 -33.62 45.25 15.88
C THR A 117 -34.17 45.58 17.27
N THR A 118 -33.58 45.06 18.34
CA THR A 118 -34.07 45.29 19.72
C THR A 118 -33.64 46.65 20.29
N GLY A 119 -32.92 47.47 19.53
CA GLY A 119 -32.40 48.75 20.02
C GLY A 119 -31.30 48.62 21.08
N LEU A 120 -30.85 47.40 21.40
CA LEU A 120 -29.72 47.17 22.32
C LEU A 120 -28.40 47.74 21.78
N GLY A 121 -28.31 48.03 20.48
CA GLY A 121 -27.17 48.70 19.87
C GLY A 121 -27.07 50.21 20.14
N LYS A 122 -28.05 50.81 20.84
CA LYS A 122 -27.98 52.23 21.22
C LYS A 122 -26.86 52.48 22.22
N THR A 123 -26.13 53.57 22.04
CA THR A 123 -25.11 53.99 23.00
C THR A 123 -25.76 54.53 24.28
N SER A 124 -25.02 54.53 25.39
CA SER A 124 -25.51 55.03 26.68
C SER A 124 -25.98 56.48 26.60
N GLU A 125 -25.36 57.31 25.76
CA GLU A 125 -25.77 58.71 25.55
C GLU A 125 -27.13 58.83 24.85
N GLN A 126 -27.38 57.99 23.83
CA GLN A 126 -28.69 57.95 23.17
C GLN A 126 -29.81 57.58 24.16
N TRP A 127 -29.55 56.61 25.04
CA TRP A 127 -30.48 56.25 26.12
C TRP A 127 -30.72 57.40 27.11
N ARG A 128 -29.66 58.11 27.53
CA ARG A 128 -29.81 59.25 28.44
C ARG A 128 -30.61 60.39 27.82
N GLN A 129 -30.44 60.61 26.51
CA GLN A 129 -31.18 61.65 25.79
C GLN A 129 -32.67 61.30 25.65
N GLU A 130 -33.01 60.06 25.26
CA GLU A 130 -34.41 59.60 25.22
C GLU A 130 -35.08 59.71 26.59
N ILE A 131 -34.40 59.30 27.67
CA ILE A 131 -34.94 59.44 29.04
C ILE A 131 -35.19 60.91 29.39
N LYS A 132 -34.31 61.83 28.99
CA LYS A 132 -34.48 63.25 29.26
C LYS A 132 -35.67 63.83 28.48
N GLU A 133 -35.80 63.47 27.21
CA GLU A 133 -36.94 63.88 26.37
C GLU A 133 -38.26 63.35 26.93
N GLU A 134 -38.31 62.08 27.35
CA GLU A 134 -39.53 61.49 27.91
C GLU A 134 -39.91 62.10 29.25
N LYS A 135 -38.93 62.42 30.11
CA LYS A 135 -39.16 63.18 31.35
C LYS A 135 -39.78 64.55 31.04
N THR A 136 -39.24 65.28 30.07
CA THR A 136 -39.81 66.60 29.72
C THR A 136 -41.24 66.50 29.18
N LYS A 137 -41.59 65.43 28.45
CA LYS A 137 -42.97 65.20 28.02
C LYS A 137 -43.89 64.88 29.20
N ALA A 138 -43.44 64.06 30.14
CA ALA A 138 -44.21 63.73 31.34
C ALA A 138 -44.53 64.99 32.16
N ASP A 139 -43.53 65.86 32.37
CA ASP A 139 -43.70 67.13 33.07
C ASP A 139 -44.71 68.06 32.36
N GLN A 140 -44.69 68.08 31.02
CA GLN A 140 -45.67 68.83 30.24
C GLN A 140 -47.09 68.27 30.36
N TRP A 141 -47.25 66.95 30.37
CA TRP A 141 -48.56 66.32 30.58
C TRP A 141 -49.07 66.55 31.99
N GLU A 142 -48.21 66.47 33.01
CA GLU A 142 -48.57 66.77 34.40
C GLU A 142 -49.07 68.21 34.51
N LYS A 143 -48.37 69.17 33.91
CA LYS A 143 -48.81 70.57 33.90
C LYS A 143 -50.18 70.74 33.23
N LYS A 144 -50.39 70.14 32.05
CA LYS A 144 -51.70 70.16 31.37
C LYS A 144 -52.81 69.52 32.20
N PHE A 145 -52.48 68.46 32.95
CA PHE A 145 -53.44 67.77 33.81
C PHE A 145 -53.84 68.63 35.02
N GLN A 146 -52.89 69.34 35.62
CA GLN A 146 -53.16 70.31 36.69
C GLN A 146 -53.98 71.50 36.17
N ASP A 147 -53.64 72.04 35.00
CA ASP A 147 -54.39 73.13 34.36
C ASP A 147 -55.84 72.74 34.02
N ALA A 148 -56.11 71.45 33.75
CA ALA A 148 -57.45 70.94 33.49
C ALA A 148 -58.27 70.61 34.76
N ARG A 149 -57.64 70.61 35.94
CA ARG A 149 -58.27 70.40 37.25
C ARG A 149 -58.60 71.71 37.98
N ALA A 150 -58.05 72.83 37.52
CA ALA A 150 -58.34 74.19 38.01
C ALA A 150 -59.61 74.76 37.35
#